data_AF-A0A077KEN3-F1
#
_entry.id   AF-A0A077KEN3-F1
#
_cell.length_a   1.000
_cell.length_b   1.000
_cell.length_c   1.000
_cell.angle_alpha   90.00
_cell.angle_beta   90.00
_cell.angle_gamma   90.00
#
_symmetry.space_group_name_H-M   'P 1'
#
loop_
_entity.id
_entity.type
_entity.pdbx_description
1 polymer ?
#
loop_
_entity_poly.entity_id
_entity_poly.type
_entity_poly.pdbx_seq_one_letter_code
_entity_poly.pdbx_strand_id
1 'polypeptide(L)'
;MKDQEIINLSKSVFGLCFIIGSICLLGGLFKQESFAAAGYLLLLFATPLNLLLVLVFLICGLVNKPRLKTYGKAIGILSINIPIAILYAVIGLYIFSNGNW
;
A
#
# COMPACT_ATOMS: atom_id res chain seq x y z
N MET A 1 -1.63 0.28 -22.60
CA MET A 1 -2.54 -0.36 -21.62
C MET A 1 -3.98 0.02 -21.90
N LYS A 2 -4.88 -0.97 -21.94
CA LYS A 2 -6.34 -0.78 -21.92
C LYS A 2 -6.77 -0.24 -20.56
N ASP A 3 -7.92 0.45 -20.50
CA ASP A 3 -8.41 1.03 -19.24
C ASP A 3 -8.55 -0.02 -18.13
N GLN A 4 -9.05 -1.21 -18.49
CA GLN A 4 -9.21 -2.32 -17.56
C GLN A 4 -7.89 -2.83 -16.98
N GLU A 5 -6.81 -2.80 -17.77
CA GLU A 5 -5.49 -3.26 -17.33
C GLU A 5 -4.91 -2.32 -16.25
N ILE A 6 -5.11 -1.01 -16.39
CA ILE A 6 -4.65 -0.01 -15.43
C ILE A 6 -5.36 -0.20 -14.08
N ILE A 7 -6.68 -0.41 -14.12
CA ILE A 7 -7.48 -0.66 -12.92
C ILE A 7 -7.09 -1.99 -12.28
N ASN A 8 -6.90 -3.05 -13.06
CA ASN A 8 -6.50 -4.36 -12.55
C ASN A 8 -5.11 -4.32 -11.91
N LEU A 9 -4.15 -3.61 -12.52
CA LEU A 9 -2.83 -3.41 -11.95
C LEU A 9 -2.94 -2.69 -10.59
N SER A 10 -3.70 -1.60 -10.53
CA SER A 10 -3.91 -0.83 -9.29
C SER A 10 -4.50 -1.70 -8.17
N LYS A 11 -5.52 -2.51 -8.49
CA LYS A 11 -6.14 -3.45 -7.55
C LYS A 11 -5.18 -4.55 -7.11
N SER A 12 -4.35 -5.06 -8.02
CA SER A 12 -3.36 -6.09 -7.72
C SER A 12 -2.30 -5.57 -6.75
N VAL A 13 -1.74 -4.39 -7.03
CA VAL A 13 -0.78 -3.72 -6.13
C VAL A 13 -1.42 -3.45 -4.76
N PHE A 14 -2.63 -2.89 -4.74
CA PHE A 14 -3.40 -2.71 -3.51
C PHE A 14 -3.57 -4.02 -2.72
N GLY A 15 -4.06 -5.07 -3.39
CA GLY A 15 -4.31 -6.36 -2.76
C GLY A 15 -3.04 -7.01 -2.20
N LEU A 16 -1.93 -6.94 -2.95
CA LEU A 16 -0.64 -7.46 -2.48
C LEU A 16 -0.14 -6.73 -1.23
N CYS A 17 -0.13 -5.39 -1.25
CA CYS A 17 0.28 -4.60 -0.09
C CYS A 17 -0.61 -4.87 1.12
N PHE A 18 -1.93 -4.95 0.90
CA PHE A 18 -2.90 -5.21 1.96
C PHE A 18 -2.71 -6.61 2.57
N ILE A 19 -2.60 -7.65 1.75
CA ILE A 19 -2.44 -9.03 2.22
C ILE A 19 -1.12 -9.18 2.99
N ILE A 20 0.01 -8.76 2.40
CA ILE A 20 1.32 -8.92 3.04
C ILE A 20 1.36 -8.09 4.33
N GLY A 21 0.88 -6.85 4.30
CA GLY A 21 0.83 -6.01 5.50
C GLY A 21 -0.02 -6.63 6.62
N SER A 22 -1.16 -7.25 6.27
CA SER A 22 -2.03 -7.93 7.23
C SER A 22 -1.33 -9.14 7.86
N ILE A 23 -0.62 -9.94 7.04
CA ILE A 23 0.16 -11.07 7.53
C ILE A 23 1.28 -10.60 8.47
N CYS A 24 2.01 -9.53 8.13
CA CYS A 24 3.03 -8.94 8.99
C CYS A 24 2.44 -8.47 10.33
N LEU A 25 1.30 -7.80 10.29
CA LEU A 25 0.63 -7.30 11.50
C LEU A 25 0.15 -8.45 12.40
N LEU A 26 -0.46 -9.49 11.82
CA LEU A 26 -0.86 -10.68 12.55
C LEU A 26 0.34 -11.40 13.18
N GLY A 27 1.44 -11.57 12.43
CA GLY A 27 2.67 -12.15 12.96
C GLY A 27 3.26 -11.34 14.12
N GLY A 28 3.20 -10.01 14.04
CA GLY A 28 3.57 -9.11 15.15
C GLY A 28 2.69 -9.29 16.39
N LEU A 29 1.38 -9.51 16.21
CA LEU A 29 0.45 -9.81 17.31
C LEU A 29 0.80 -11.12 18.03
N PHE A 30 1.29 -12.12 17.30
CA PHE A 30 1.80 -13.38 17.85
C PHE A 30 3.25 -13.30 18.37
N LYS A 31 3.78 -12.08 18.54
CA LYS A 31 5.15 -11.82 19.01
C LYS A 31 6.21 -12.56 18.19
N GLN A 32 6.08 -12.54 16.87
CA GLN A 32 7.15 -13.00 15.98
C GLN A 32 7.92 -11.79 15.43
N GLU A 33 9.13 -11.57 15.94
CA GLU A 33 9.97 -10.41 15.58
C GLU A 33 10.25 -10.32 14.07
N SER A 34 10.41 -11.46 13.40
CA SER A 34 10.63 -11.54 11.95
C SER A 34 9.51 -10.89 11.14
N PHE A 35 8.26 -10.99 11.61
CA PHE A 35 7.09 -10.39 10.95
C PHE A 35 7.00 -8.88 11.21
N ALA A 36 7.44 -8.42 12.37
CA ALA A 36 7.55 -6.98 12.66
C ALA A 36 8.62 -6.33 11.77
N ALA A 37 9.79 -6.95 11.64
CA ALA A 37 10.85 -6.50 10.73
C ALA A 37 10.39 -6.51 9.27
N ALA A 38 9.71 -7.57 8.83
CA ALA A 38 9.13 -7.65 7.48
C ALA A 38 8.06 -6.57 7.26
N GLY A 39 7.22 -6.28 8.25
CA GLY A 39 6.22 -5.22 8.20
C GLY A 39 6.87 -3.83 8.06
N TYR A 40 7.94 -3.57 8.80
CA TYR A 40 8.70 -2.33 8.68
C TYR A 40 9.34 -2.18 7.29
N LEU A 41 9.96 -3.24 6.76
CA LEU A 41 10.52 -3.25 5.40
C LEU A 41 9.43 -3.01 4.35
N LEU A 42 8.26 -3.63 4.52
CA LEU A 42 7.12 -3.42 3.63
C LEU A 42 6.70 -1.95 3.64
N LEU A 43 6.60 -1.30 4.81
CA LEU A 43 6.28 0.13 4.88
C LEU A 43 7.35 0.97 4.17
N LEU A 44 8.63 0.65 4.36
CA LEU A 44 9.76 1.40 3.79
C LEU A 44 9.85 1.31 2.26
N PHE A 45 9.50 0.16 1.67
CA PHE A 45 9.57 -0.05 0.22
C PHE A 45 8.23 0.12 -0.50
N ALA A 46 7.14 -0.40 0.07
CA ALA A 46 5.83 -0.34 -0.57
C ALA A 46 5.26 1.08 -0.57
N THR A 47 5.53 1.89 0.46
CA THR A 47 5.02 3.27 0.52
C THR A 47 5.61 4.16 -0.59
N PRO A 48 6.95 4.24 -0.78
CA PRO A 48 7.52 4.99 -1.90
C PRO A 48 7.11 4.43 -3.26
N LEU A 49 7.03 3.10 -3.42
CA LEU A 49 6.63 2.48 -4.68
C LEU A 49 5.18 2.83 -5.03
N ASN A 50 4.27 2.79 -4.05
CA ASN A 50 2.88 3.15 -4.24
C ASN A 50 2.73 4.63 -4.59
N LEU A 51 3.51 5.51 -3.94
CA LEU A 51 3.55 6.94 -4.27
C LEU A 51 4.09 7.20 -5.68
N LEU A 52 5.13 6.47 -6.09
CA LEU A 52 5.67 6.54 -7.45
C LEU A 52 4.62 6.13 -8.49
N LEU A 53 3.88 5.05 -8.25
CA LEU A 53 2.79 4.62 -9.14
C LEU A 53 1.68 5.67 -9.25
N VAL A 54 1.31 6.29 -8.12
CA VAL A 54 0.35 7.41 -8.11
C VAL A 54 0.86 8.57 -8.97
N LEU A 55 2.14 8.94 -8.83
CA LEU A 55 2.74 10.03 -9.62
C LEU A 55 2.75 9.70 -11.12
N VAL A 56 3.15 8.48 -11.49
CA VAL A 56 3.16 8.02 -12.89
C VAL A 56 1.75 8.06 -13.48
N PHE A 57 0.75 7.55 -12.75
CA PHE A 57 -0.64 7.58 -13.22
C PHE A 57 -1.22 8.99 -13.29
N LEU A 58 -0.79 9.89 -12.39
CA LEU A 58 -1.19 11.29 -12.44
C LEU A 58 -0.65 11.97 -13.71
N ILE A 59 0.63 11.80 -14.01
CA ILE A 59 1.26 12.36 -15.22
C ILE A 59 0.60 11.76 -16.47
N CYS A 60 0.46 10.43 -16.54
CA CYS A 60 -0.18 9.76 -17.68
C CYS A 60 -1.65 10.18 -17.87
N GLY A 61 -2.37 10.41 -16.78
CA GLY A 61 -3.75 10.91 -16.80
C GLY A 61 -3.86 12.34 -17.32
N LEU A 62 -2.97 13.24 -16.88
CA LEU A 62 -2.94 14.64 -17.33
C LEU A 62 -2.61 14.76 -18.83
N VAL A 63 -1.68 13.92 -19.32
CA VAL A 63 -1.33 13.86 -20.75
C VAL A 63 -2.49 13.27 -21.58
N ASN A 64 -3.20 12.27 -21.04
CA ASN A 64 -4.32 11.61 -21.72
C ASN A 64 -5.69 12.02 -21.15
N LYS A 65 -6.07 13.29 -21.34
CA LYS A 65 -7.34 13.86 -20.85
C LYS A 65 -8.59 12.98 -21.05
N PRO A 66 -8.83 12.32 -22.21
CA PRO A 66 -10.01 11.46 -22.40
C PRO A 66 -10.09 10.28 -21.42
N ARG A 67 -8.95 9.85 -20.87
CA ARG A 67 -8.82 8.71 -19.97
C ARG A 67 -8.61 9.12 -18.50
N LEU A 68 -8.73 10.41 -18.17
CA LEU A 68 -8.56 10.95 -16.81
C LEU A 68 -9.42 10.22 -15.79
N LYS A 69 -10.65 9.84 -16.14
CA LYS A 69 -11.55 9.12 -15.24
C LYS A 69 -11.01 7.74 -14.84
N THR A 70 -10.35 7.04 -15.76
CA THR A 70 -9.72 5.73 -15.49
C THR A 70 -8.49 5.91 -14.61
N TYR A 71 -7.60 6.82 -14.97
CA TYR A 71 -6.40 7.11 -14.17
C TYR A 71 -6.76 7.63 -12.77
N GLY A 72 -7.79 8.47 -12.65
CA GLY A 72 -8.29 8.95 -11.35
C GLY A 72 -8.79 7.82 -10.45
N LYS A 73 -9.51 6.84 -11.02
CA LYS A 73 -9.92 5.63 -10.27
C LYS A 73 -8.71 4.80 -9.82
N ALA A 74 -7.74 4.61 -10.72
CA ALA A 74 -6.50 3.88 -10.43
C ALA A 74 -5.71 4.53 -9.30
N ILE A 75 -5.52 5.86 -9.39
CA ILE A 75 -4.89 6.68 -8.34
C ILE A 75 -5.66 6.55 -7.04
N GLY A 76 -6.98 6.66 -7.06
CA GLY A 76 -7.81 6.51 -5.86
C GLY A 76 -7.59 5.17 -5.17
N ILE A 77 -7.55 4.07 -5.92
CA ILE A 77 -7.29 2.72 -5.39
C ILE A 77 -5.89 2.65 -4.73
N LEU A 78 -4.86 3.13 -5.43
CA LEU A 78 -3.49 3.13 -4.90
C LEU A 78 -3.36 4.04 -3.67
N SER A 79 -4.00 5.21 -3.66
CA SER A 79 -3.93 6.15 -2.56
C SER A 79 -4.50 5.60 -1.25
N ILE A 80 -5.43 4.62 -1.29
CA ILE A 80 -5.95 3.94 -0.09
C ILE A 80 -4.86 3.13 0.62
N ASN A 81 -3.80 2.69 -0.06
CA ASN A 81 -2.67 2.03 0.62
C ASN A 81 -1.97 2.94 1.63
N ILE A 82 -1.97 4.26 1.44
CA ILE A 82 -1.29 5.21 2.33
C ILE A 82 -1.95 5.26 3.73
N PRO A 83 -3.27 5.53 3.88
CA PRO A 83 -3.90 5.50 5.19
C PRO A 83 -3.86 4.11 5.84
N ILE A 84 -3.92 3.02 5.05
CA ILE A 84 -3.75 1.65 5.59
C ILE A 84 -2.34 1.45 6.14
N ALA A 85 -1.30 1.89 5.43
CA ALA A 85 0.08 1.83 5.88
C ALA A 85 0.28 2.60 7.20
N ILE A 86 -0.31 3.79 7.32
CA ILE A 86 -0.31 4.57 8.56
C ILE A 86 -1.00 3.79 9.68
N LEU A 87 -2.18 3.22 9.42
CA LEU A 87 -2.90 2.41 10.41
C LEU A 87 -2.06 1.23 10.90
N TYR A 88 -1.40 0.50 9.98
CA TYR A 88 -0.57 -0.66 10.34
C TYR A 88 0.67 -0.24 11.12
N ALA A 89 1.29 0.90 10.78
CA ALA A 89 2.40 1.45 11.55
C ALA A 89 1.97 1.80 12.98
N VAL A 90 0.82 2.47 13.16
CA VAL A 90 0.29 2.82 14.48
C VAL A 90 -0.03 1.58 15.31
N ILE A 91 -0.71 0.58 14.72
CA ILE A 91 -1.03 -0.66 15.43
C ILE A 91 0.26 -1.40 15.80
N GLY A 92 1.23 -1.50 14.88
CA GLY A 92 2.52 -2.13 15.13
C GLY A 92 3.30 -1.46 16.27
N LEU A 93 3.35 -0.13 16.28
CA LEU A 93 3.96 0.65 17.37
C LEU A 93 3.27 0.40 18.70
N TYR A 94 1.93 0.34 18.73
CA TYR A 94 1.19 0.03 19.95
C TYR A 94 1.48 -1.37 20.47
N ILE A 95 1.52 -2.38 19.59
CA ILE A 95 1.85 -3.76 19.95
C ILE A 95 3.27 -3.84 20.53
N PHE A 96 4.23 -3.15 19.91
CA PHE A 96 5.63 -3.15 20.37
C PHE A 96 5.82 -2.36 21.67
N SER A 97 5.07 -1.27 21.88
CA SER A 97 5.16 -0.44 23.08
C SER A 97 4.47 -1.05 24.31
N ASN A 98 3.37 -1.82 24.15
CA ASN A 98 2.64 -2.43 25.26
C ASN A 98 3.07 -3.87 25.56
N GLY A 99 3.77 -4.53 24.62
CA GLY A 99 4.49 -5.75 24.92
C GLY A 99 5.83 -5.39 25.52
N ASN A 100 6.04 -5.65 26.82
CA ASN A 100 7.39 -5.74 27.37
C ASN A 100 8.15 -6.82 26.57
N TRP A 101 8.94 -6.38 25.59
CA TRP A 101 10.02 -7.14 24.97
C TRP A 101 11.29 -6.90 25.79
#